data_AF-A0A8X6NH25-F1
#
_entry.id   AF-A0A8X6NH25-F1
#
_cell.length_a   1.000
_cell.length_b   1.000
_cell.length_c   1.000
_cell.angle_alpha   90.00
_cell.angle_beta   90.00
_cell.angle_gamma   90.00
#
_symmetry.space_group_name_H-M   'P 1'
#
loop_
_entity.id
_entity.type
_entity.pdbx_description
1 polymer ?
#
loop_
_entity_poly.entity_id
_entity_poly.type
_entity_poly.pdbx_seq_one_letter_code
_entity_poly.pdbx_strand_id
1 'polypeptide(L)' 'MNSKRDVLHVEAAEVYLRAAELAPDEYEIVFNAANALRQAGRNEDAEHYYQIAVKLRPQ' A
#
# COMPACT_ATOMS: atom_id res chain seq x y z
N MET A 1 -4.23 19.19 15.29
CA MET A 1 -4.67 19.37 13.90
C MET A 1 -3.51 19.03 12.96
N ASN A 2 -3.33 17.76 12.60
CA ASN A 2 -2.27 17.30 11.66
C ASN A 2 -2.84 17.01 10.26
N SER A 3 -3.87 17.76 9.87
CA SER A 3 -4.77 17.47 8.74
C SER A 3 -4.13 17.39 7.34
N LYS A 4 -2.87 17.78 7.15
CA LYS A 4 -2.18 17.70 5.85
C LYS A 4 -1.41 16.40 5.63
N ARG A 5 -0.91 15.77 6.70
CA ARG A 5 -0.19 14.49 6.59
C ARG A 5 -1.17 13.35 6.31
N ASP A 6 -2.30 13.36 7.01
CA ASP A 6 -3.33 12.33 6.88
C ASP A 6 -3.93 12.30 5.46
N VAL A 7 -4.17 13.48 4.87
CA VAL A 7 -4.67 13.60 3.48
C VAL A 7 -3.64 13.13 2.46
N LEU A 8 -2.36 13.49 2.61
CA LEU A 8 -1.31 13.07 1.69
C LEU A 8 -1.09 11.55 1.70
N HIS A 9 -1.23 10.91 2.87
CA HIS A 9 -1.10 9.46 2.96
C HIS A 9 -2.28 8.73 2.32
N VAL A 10 -3.50 9.29 2.41
CA VAL A 10 -4.69 8.73 1.75
C VAL A 10 -4.57 8.81 0.22
N GLU A 11 -4.15 9.96 -0.31
CA GLU A 11 -3.92 10.13 -1.76
C GLU A 11 -2.83 9.18 -2.28
N ALA A 12 -1.73 9.03 -1.53
CA ALA A 12 -0.68 8.09 -1.89
C ALA A 12 -1.19 6.64 -1.90
N ALA A 13 -2.02 6.26 -0.92
CA ALA A 13 -2.60 4.91 -0.85
C ALA A 13 -3.48 4.63 -2.07
N GLU A 14 -4.31 5.57 -2.50
CA GLU A 14 -5.17 5.39 -3.69
C GLU A 14 -4.35 5.20 -4.97
N VAL A 15 -3.28 5.98 -5.15
CA VAL A 15 -2.39 5.86 -6.33
C VAL A 15 -1.72 4.48 -6.36
N TYR A 16 -1.15 4.03 -5.24
CA TYR A 16 -0.49 2.73 -5.19
C TYR A 16 -1.46 1.56 -5.27
N LEU A 17 -2.68 1.69 -4.73
CA LEU A 17 -3.74 0.69 -4.91
C LEU A 17 -4.08 0.53 -6.39
N ARG A 18 -4.26 1.64 -7.12
CA ARG A 18 -4.53 1.57 -8.55
C ARG A 18 -3.35 0.99 -9.33
N ALA A 19 -2.12 1.31 -8.93
CA ALA A 19 -0.94 0.71 -9.52
C ALA A 19 -0.89 -0.81 -9.27
N ALA A 20 -1.22 -1.26 -8.06
CA ALA A 20 -1.26 -2.68 -7.71
C ALA A 20 -2.37 -3.45 -8.44
N GLU A 21 -3.50 -2.80 -8.76
CA GLU A 21 -4.53 -3.38 -9.62
C GLU A 21 -4.04 -3.59 -11.07
N LEU A 22 -3.17 -2.70 -11.56
CA LEU A 22 -2.61 -2.79 -12.91
C LEU A 22 -1.42 -3.75 -13.02
N ALA A 23 -0.68 -3.94 -11.92
CA ALA A 23 0.49 -4.80 -11.84
C ALA A 23 0.48 -5.60 -10.52
N PRO A 24 -0.43 -6.59 -10.39
CA PRO A 24 -0.63 -7.33 -9.14
C PRO A 24 0.51 -8.30 -8.80
N ASP A 25 1.40 -8.55 -9.76
CA ASP A 25 2.57 -9.42 -9.66
C ASP A 25 3.88 -8.66 -9.44
N GLU A 26 3.85 -7.32 -9.48
CA GLU A 26 5.02 -6.48 -9.24
C GLU A 26 5.21 -6.22 -7.74
N TYR A 27 6.20 -6.90 -7.16
CA TYR A 27 6.51 -6.83 -5.72
C TYR A 27 6.63 -5.38 -5.21
N GLU A 28 7.37 -4.53 -5.91
CA GLU A 28 7.62 -3.15 -5.46
C GLU A 28 6.33 -2.33 -5.38
N ILE A 29 5.41 -2.54 -6.34
CA ILE A 29 4.15 -1.83 -6.39
C ILE A 29 3.23 -2.29 -5.25
N VAL A 30 3.09 -3.61 -5.06
CA VAL A 30 2.29 -4.19 -3.97
C VAL A 30 2.85 -3.80 -2.60
N PHE A 31 4.17 -3.81 -2.43
CA PHE A 31 4.83 -3.40 -1.19
C PHE A 31 4.65 -1.91 -0.89
N ASN A 32 4.74 -1.05 -1.92
CA ASN A 32 4.50 0.38 -1.76
C ASN A 32 3.04 0.70 -1.44
N ALA A 33 2.07 -0.06 -1.98
CA ALA A 33 0.67 0.03 -1.59
C ALA A 33 0.47 -0.30 -0.11
N ALA A 34 1.08 -1.38 0.38
CA ALA A 34 1.03 -1.75 1.79
C ALA A 34 1.60 -0.64 2.70
N ASN A 35 2.74 -0.06 2.32
CA ASN A 35 3.36 1.05 3.05
C ASN A 35 2.47 2.30 3.09
N ALA A 36 1.85 2.65 1.97
CA ALA A 36 0.98 3.82 1.88
C ALA A 36 -0.30 3.63 2.72
N LEU A 37 -0.91 2.45 2.67
CA LEU A 37 -2.05 2.08 3.52
C LEU A 37 -1.72 2.18 5.00
N ARG A 38 -0.55 1.69 5.41
CA ARG A 38 -0.06 1.79 6.80
C ARG A 38 0.10 3.25 7.24
N GLN A 39 0.65 4.10 6.37
CA GLN A 39 0.80 5.54 6.67
C GLN A 39 -0.55 6.26 6.75
N ALA A 40 -1.55 5.79 6.01
CA ALA A 40 -2.93 6.28 6.07
C ALA A 40 -3.74 5.70 7.26
N GLY A 41 -3.14 4.85 8.09
CA GLY A 41 -3.81 4.20 9.23
C GLY A 41 -4.71 3.02 8.87
N ARG A 42 -4.73 2.60 7.60
CA ARG A 42 -5.50 1.45 7.08
C ARG A 42 -4.71 0.15 7.30
N ASN A 43 -4.54 -0.23 8.56
CA ASN A 43 -3.62 -1.31 8.95
C ASN A 43 -4.05 -2.70 8.45
N GLU A 44 -5.35 -3.00 8.45
CA GLU A 44 -5.88 -4.30 7.97
C GLU A 44 -5.62 -4.49 6.47
N ASP A 45 -5.87 -3.45 5.68
CA ASP A 45 -5.57 -3.46 4.25
C ASP A 45 -4.06 -3.57 4.01
N ALA A 46 -3.25 -2.84 4.77
CA ALA A 46 -1.79 -2.91 4.65
C ALA A 46 -1.27 -4.34 4.89
N GLU A 47 -1.79 -5.03 5.92
CA GLU A 47 -1.44 -6.42 6.21
C GLU A 47 -1.77 -7.35 5.03
N HIS A 48 -2.95 -7.19 4.42
CA HIS A 48 -3.34 -7.96 3.23
C HIS A 48 -2.33 -7.78 2.09
N TYR A 49 -1.93 -6.54 1.79
CA TYR A 49 -0.96 -6.26 0.72
C TYR A 49 0.46 -6.75 1.07
N TYR A 50 0.88 -6.67 2.34
CA TYR A 50 2.16 -7.28 2.75
C TYR A 50 2.16 -8.80 2.57
N GLN A 51 1.05 -9.49 2.85
CA GLN A 51 0.94 -10.93 2.62
C GLN A 51 1.05 -11.28 1.12
N ILE A 52 0.50 -10.44 0.23
CA ILE A 52 0.68 -10.60 -1.22
C ILE A 52 2.15 -10.39 -1.59
N ALA A 53 2.79 -9.32 -1.11
CA ALA A 53 4.20 -9.02 -1.41
C ALA A 53 5.13 -10.18 -0.99
N VAL A 54 4.91 -10.79 0.18
CA VAL A 54 5.67 -11.96 0.64
C VAL A 54 5.46 -13.18 -0.26
N LYS A 55 4.27 -13.36 -0.86
CA LYS A 55 4.02 -14.44 -1.81
C LYS A 55 4.71 -14.22 -3.16
N LEU A 56 4.87 -12.97 -3.58
CA LEU A 56 5.55 -12.61 -4.84
C LEU A 56 7.07 -12.79 -4.74
N ARG A 57 7.65 -12.42 -3.59
CA ARG A 57 9.06 -12.64 -3.29
C ARG A 57 9.20 -13.30 -1.92
N PRO A 58 8.99 -14.63 -1.85
CA PRO A 58 9.48 -15.38 -0.71
C PRO A 58 11.01 -15.31 -0.78
N GLN A 59 11.61 -14.90 0.33
CA GLN A 59 13.05 -14.72 0.59
C GLN A 59 14.00 -15.57 -0.26
#